data_AF-A0A6V7IA49-F1
#
_entry.id   AF-A0A6V7IA49-F1
#
_cell.length_a   1.000
_cell.length_b   1.000
_cell.length_c   1.000
_cell.angle_alpha   90.00
_cell.angle_beta   90.00
_cell.angle_gamma   90.00
#
_symmetry.space_group_name_H-M   'P 1'
#
loop_
_entity.id
_entity.type
_entity.pdbx_description
1 polymer ?
#
loop_
_entity_poly.entity_id
_entity_poly.type
_entity_poly.pdbx_seq_one_letter_code
_entity_poly.pdbx_strand_id
1 'polypeptide(L)'
;KLTGQKLDVPEVTQSEEGQKQKLEVVLAAANRVLGRYPPYKWSVESIHSKDILPILHLLVSLARQYRAPVRLPERVAVQVVIVRKKDGQLIHRTVREEITSTYDDLGMRCERDAFDALFDSEHDKLVIVKKSLVTFVNKHLSKVHLEVTDLDTQFHDGVFLTLLLGLLEGFFVPLGSFHLTPKSHDQKVHNVSFAFDLMQDVGLPKPKARPEDIVNLDLKSTLRVLYNLFTKYKGIN
;
A
#
# COMPACT_ATOMS: atom_id res chain seq x y z
N LYS A 1 16.01 6.91 2.19
CA LYS A 1 16.01 7.14 3.67
C LYS A 1 14.57 7.40 4.10
N LEU A 2 14.07 6.78 5.18
CA LEU A 2 12.65 6.82 5.54
C LEU A 2 12.19 8.16 6.15
N THR A 3 13.04 8.83 6.95
CA THR A 3 12.70 10.10 7.62
C THR A 3 13.69 11.23 7.34
N GLY A 4 14.77 10.95 6.60
CA GLY A 4 15.91 11.87 6.46
C GLY A 4 16.71 12.10 7.75
N GLN A 5 16.25 11.61 8.91
CA GLN A 5 16.91 11.78 10.20
C GLN A 5 18.11 10.83 10.33
N LYS A 6 19.20 11.34 10.88
CA LYS A 6 20.36 10.54 11.30
C LYS A 6 20.22 10.25 12.80
N LEU A 7 20.25 8.97 13.16
CA LEU A 7 20.32 8.56 14.56
C LEU A 7 21.77 8.59 15.01
N ASP A 8 22.03 9.16 16.18
CA ASP A 8 23.35 9.24 16.76
C ASP A 8 23.69 7.93 17.47
N VAL A 9 24.01 6.92 16.67
CA VAL A 9 24.38 5.58 17.14
C VAL A 9 25.58 5.05 16.34
N PRO A 10 26.46 4.24 16.95
CA PRO A 10 27.55 3.60 16.22
C PRO A 10 27.02 2.72 15.08
N GLU A 11 27.69 2.75 13.92
CA GLU A 11 27.28 1.92 12.77
C GLU A 11 27.39 0.43 13.09
N VAL A 12 28.43 0.03 13.82
CA VAL A 12 28.67 -1.36 14.25
C VAL A 12 28.94 -1.41 15.75
N THR A 13 28.31 -2.37 16.42
CA THR A 13 28.52 -2.68 17.84
C THR A 13 28.68 -4.19 17.99
N GLN A 14 29.81 -4.65 18.52
CA GLN A 14 30.10 -6.09 18.66
C GLN A 14 29.70 -6.66 20.02
N SER A 15 29.67 -5.84 21.08
CA SER A 15 29.26 -6.28 22.41
C SER A 15 27.73 -6.39 22.53
N GLU A 16 27.27 -7.34 23.35
CA GLU A 16 25.85 -7.50 23.67
C GLU A 16 25.24 -6.21 24.25
N GLU A 17 25.95 -5.60 25.20
CA GLU A 17 25.54 -4.35 25.84
C GLU A 17 25.43 -3.20 24.84
N GLY A 18 26.41 -3.07 23.93
CA GLY A 18 26.38 -2.04 22.89
C GLY A 18 25.25 -2.24 21.88
N GLN A 19 24.91 -3.49 21.55
CA GLN A 19 23.77 -3.80 20.69
C GLN A 19 22.44 -3.39 21.35
N LYS A 20 22.26 -3.66 22.65
CA LYS A 20 21.06 -3.29 23.40
C LYS A 20 20.90 -1.77 23.50
N GLN A 21 21.96 -1.05 23.85
CA GLN A 21 21.97 0.42 23.89
C GLN A 21 21.62 1.03 22.53
N LYS A 22 22.17 0.49 21.43
CA LYS A 22 21.81 0.92 20.07
C LYS A 22 20.33 0.65 19.77
N LEU A 23 19.82 -0.51 20.14
CA LEU A 23 18.41 -0.86 19.94
C LEU A 23 17.48 0.08 20.70
N GLU A 24 17.85 0.49 21.91
CA GLU A 24 17.08 1.43 22.72
C GLU A 24 16.84 2.75 21.99
N VAL A 25 17.91 3.33 21.41
CA VAL A 25 17.82 4.57 20.61
C VAL A 25 16.96 4.36 19.35
N VAL A 26 17.15 3.26 18.64
CA VAL A 26 16.40 2.94 17.41
C VAL A 26 14.91 2.75 17.71
N LEU A 27 14.57 2.00 18.77
CA LEU A 27 13.19 1.75 19.17
C LEU A 27 12.52 3.01 19.70
N ALA A 28 13.24 3.87 20.43
CA ALA A 28 12.72 5.17 20.87
C ALA A 28 12.34 6.05 19.66
N ALA A 29 13.21 6.11 18.65
CA ALA A 29 12.93 6.84 17.42
C ALA A 29 11.73 6.24 16.65
N ALA A 30 11.68 4.91 16.51
CA ALA A 30 10.56 4.23 15.88
C ALA A 30 9.24 4.50 16.60
N ASN A 31 9.21 4.39 17.93
CA ASN A 31 8.02 4.63 18.75
C ASN A 31 7.50 6.07 18.61
N ARG A 32 8.41 7.06 18.57
CA ARG A 32 8.06 8.46 18.32
C ARG A 32 7.40 8.64 16.95
N VAL A 33 7.95 8.05 15.89
CA VAL A 33 7.37 8.18 14.54
C VAL A 33 6.05 7.43 14.43
N LEU A 34 5.92 6.28 15.07
CA LEU A 34 4.68 5.50 15.10
C LEU A 34 3.58 6.14 15.95
N GLY A 35 3.88 7.21 16.70
CA GLY A 35 2.92 7.87 17.59
C GLY A 35 2.34 6.94 18.67
N ARG A 36 3.06 5.87 19.03
CA ARG A 36 2.59 4.88 19.99
C ARG A 36 3.05 5.21 21.41
N TYR A 37 2.13 5.02 22.36
CA TYR A 37 2.41 5.10 23.79
C TYR A 37 2.52 3.70 24.38
N PRO A 38 3.30 3.51 25.47
CA PRO A 38 3.41 2.24 26.16
C PRO A 38 2.03 1.74 26.67
N PRO A 39 1.83 0.42 26.81
CA PRO A 39 2.82 -0.64 26.59
C PRO A 39 3.00 -0.99 25.10
N TYR A 40 4.25 -1.14 24.67
CA TYR A 40 4.60 -1.59 23.33
C TYR A 40 4.50 -3.11 23.22
N LYS A 41 4.21 -3.62 22.01
CA LYS A 41 4.31 -5.05 21.70
C LYS A 41 5.74 -5.53 21.45
N TRP A 42 6.72 -4.66 21.67
CA TRP A 42 8.15 -4.91 21.47
C TRP A 42 8.97 -4.22 22.56
N SER A 43 10.09 -4.82 22.93
CA SER A 43 11.10 -4.25 23.83
C SER A 43 12.51 -4.47 23.28
N VAL A 44 13.51 -3.83 23.88
CA VAL A 44 14.93 -4.05 23.53
C VAL A 44 15.29 -5.52 23.67
N GLU A 45 14.88 -6.14 24.78
CA GLU A 45 15.14 -7.53 25.11
C GLU A 45 14.50 -8.46 24.09
N SER A 46 13.24 -8.21 23.72
CA SER A 46 12.50 -9.09 22.82
C SER A 46 13.04 -9.03 21.38
N ILE A 47 13.44 -7.84 20.92
CA ILE A 47 14.03 -7.71 19.58
C ILE A 47 15.47 -8.26 19.57
N HIS A 48 16.25 -7.99 20.63
CA HIS A 48 17.64 -8.47 20.74
C HIS A 48 17.71 -10.00 20.83
N SER A 49 16.79 -10.62 21.57
CA SER A 49 16.66 -12.09 21.66
C SER A 49 16.10 -12.74 20.39
N LYS A 50 15.79 -11.94 19.36
CA LYS A 50 15.25 -12.37 18.06
C LYS A 50 13.86 -13.00 18.18
N ASP A 51 13.05 -12.53 19.13
CA ASP A 51 11.64 -12.94 19.20
C ASP A 51 10.89 -12.45 17.97
N ILE A 52 10.42 -13.41 17.17
CA ILE A 52 9.76 -13.17 15.88
C ILE A 52 8.49 -12.33 16.07
N LEU A 53 7.74 -12.54 17.15
CA LEU A 53 6.44 -11.91 17.31
C LEU A 53 6.53 -10.38 17.50
N PRO A 54 7.34 -9.86 18.45
CA PRO A 54 7.68 -8.44 18.57
C PRO A 54 8.29 -7.84 17.30
N ILE A 55 9.19 -8.58 16.62
CA ILE A 55 9.80 -8.13 15.37
C ILE A 55 8.72 -7.91 14.30
N LEU A 56 7.79 -8.87 14.14
CA LEU A 56 6.69 -8.73 13.19
C LEU A 56 5.79 -7.54 13.53
N HIS A 57 5.43 -7.34 14.79
CA HIS A 57 4.62 -6.19 15.19
C HIS A 57 5.28 -4.85 14.87
N LEU A 58 6.59 -4.73 15.13
CA LEU A 58 7.35 -3.53 14.81
C LEU A 58 7.44 -3.30 13.30
N LEU A 59 7.80 -4.33 12.54
CA LEU A 59 7.93 -4.25 11.07
C LEU A 59 6.60 -3.92 10.41
N VAL A 60 5.51 -4.56 10.81
CA VAL A 60 4.16 -4.27 10.29
C VAL A 60 3.77 -2.84 10.64
N SER A 61 4.06 -2.36 11.85
CA SER A 61 3.78 -0.97 12.25
C SER A 61 4.56 0.03 11.41
N LEU A 62 5.85 -0.23 11.15
CA LEU A 62 6.71 0.61 10.31
C LEU A 62 6.26 0.57 8.85
N ALA A 63 5.99 -0.62 8.30
CA ALA A 63 5.51 -0.78 6.93
C ALA A 63 4.18 -0.02 6.71
N ARG A 64 3.29 -0.04 7.72
CA ARG A 64 2.05 0.75 7.74
C ARG A 64 2.33 2.25 7.76
N GLN A 65 3.13 2.71 8.73
CA GLN A 65 3.42 4.13 8.93
C GLN A 65 4.07 4.78 7.70
N TYR A 66 5.05 4.10 7.11
CA TYR A 66 5.78 4.58 5.93
C TYR A 66 5.18 4.10 4.62
N ARG A 67 4.02 3.44 4.67
CA ARG A 67 3.30 3.01 3.46
C ARG A 67 4.19 2.22 2.50
N ALA A 68 5.00 1.30 3.06
CA ALA A 68 5.97 0.53 2.32
C ALA A 68 5.33 -0.17 1.10
N PRO A 69 6.04 -0.29 -0.04
CA PRO A 69 5.53 -0.90 -1.27
C PRO A 69 5.50 -2.43 -1.15
N VAL A 70 4.80 -2.93 -0.12
CA VAL A 70 4.63 -4.35 0.17
C VAL A 70 3.18 -4.59 0.58
N ARG A 71 2.54 -5.53 -0.11
CA ARG A 71 1.19 -6.00 0.20
C ARG A 71 1.27 -6.94 1.41
N LEU A 72 0.79 -6.48 2.56
CA LEU A 72 0.65 -7.34 3.72
C LEU A 72 -0.60 -8.23 3.56
N PRO A 73 -0.51 -9.55 3.81
CA PRO A 73 -1.68 -10.41 3.87
C PRO A 73 -2.60 -9.99 5.03
N GLU A 74 -3.91 -10.14 4.85
CA GLU A 74 -4.91 -9.77 5.86
C GLU A 74 -5.10 -10.86 6.91
N ARG A 75 -5.50 -10.45 8.13
CA ARG A 75 -5.94 -11.33 9.22
C ARG A 75 -4.92 -12.41 9.59
N VAL A 76 -3.63 -12.12 9.43
CA VAL A 76 -2.57 -13.03 9.86
C VAL A 76 -2.52 -13.00 11.37
N ALA A 77 -2.68 -14.17 11.97
CA ALA A 77 -2.57 -14.37 13.41
C ALA A 77 -1.67 -15.56 13.72
N VAL A 78 -0.98 -15.48 14.86
CA VAL A 78 -0.10 -16.53 15.37
C VAL A 78 -0.67 -17.05 16.68
N GLN A 79 -0.60 -18.36 16.90
CA GLN A 79 -0.93 -18.95 18.20
C GLN A 79 0.33 -18.97 19.07
N VAL A 80 0.28 -18.28 20.20
CA VAL A 80 1.41 -18.11 21.13
C VAL A 80 1.13 -18.93 22.37
N VAL A 81 2.01 -19.88 22.67
CA VAL A 81 1.94 -20.67 23.90
C VAL A 81 2.77 -19.98 24.97
N ILE A 82 2.08 -19.45 25.98
CA ILE A 82 2.70 -18.79 27.13
C ILE A 82 2.84 -19.81 28.24
N VAL A 83 4.08 -20.14 28.60
CA VAL A 83 4.40 -21.02 29.73
C VAL A 83 4.85 -20.18 30.92
N ARG A 84 4.23 -20.40 32.08
CA ARG A 84 4.60 -19.76 33.35
C ARG A 84 4.87 -20.83 34.40
N LYS A 85 5.95 -20.66 35.15
CA LYS A 85 6.23 -21.50 36.32
C LYS A 85 5.54 -20.89 37.53
N LYS A 86 4.63 -21.63 38.16
CA LYS A 86 3.95 -21.24 39.41
C LYS A 86 4.01 -22.41 40.38
N ASP A 87 4.49 -22.17 41.60
CA ASP A 87 4.60 -23.20 42.66
C ASP A 87 5.35 -24.47 42.21
N GLY A 88 6.40 -24.30 41.40
CA GLY A 88 7.19 -25.40 40.84
C GLY A 88 6.58 -26.10 39.63
N GLN A 89 5.31 -25.83 39.29
CA GLN A 89 4.61 -26.42 38.15
C GLN A 89 4.62 -25.49 36.93
N LEU A 90 4.69 -26.08 35.73
CA LEU A 90 4.56 -25.35 34.47
C LEU A 90 3.09 -25.27 34.07
N ILE A 91 2.53 -24.06 34.11
CA ILE A 91 1.19 -23.74 33.63
C ILE A 91 1.33 -23.14 32.24
N HIS A 92 0.62 -23.68 31.25
CA HIS A 92 0.61 -23.14 29.89
C HIS A 92 -0.78 -22.58 29.53
N ARG A 93 -0.79 -21.56 28.67
CA ARG A 93 -2.00 -21.08 28.00
C ARG A 93 -1.67 -20.69 26.56
N THR A 94 -2.62 -20.90 25.66
CA THR A 94 -2.48 -20.47 24.27
C THR A 94 -3.24 -19.16 24.07
N VAL A 95 -2.58 -18.18 23.48
CA VAL A 95 -3.15 -16.87 23.13
C VAL A 95 -3.03 -16.69 21.62
N ARG A 96 -4.13 -16.28 20.97
CA ARG A 96 -4.11 -15.92 19.56
C ARG A 96 -3.70 -14.45 19.44
N GLU A 97 -2.57 -14.18 18.81
CA GLU A 97 -2.04 -12.85 18.59
C GLU A 97 -2.20 -12.43 17.13
N GLU A 98 -2.90 -11.34 16.87
CA GLU A 98 -3.13 -10.84 15.51
C GLU A 98 -1.99 -9.92 15.06
N ILE A 99 -1.31 -10.29 13.98
CA ILE A 99 -0.17 -9.59 13.39
C ILE A 99 -0.64 -8.53 12.39
N THR A 100 -1.56 -8.92 11.49
CA THR A 100 -2.17 -8.04 10.51
C THR A 100 -3.69 -8.11 10.64
N SER A 101 -4.31 -6.95 10.50
CA SER A 101 -5.76 -6.77 10.43
C SER A 101 -6.19 -6.50 8.99
N THR A 102 -7.47 -6.15 8.77
CA THR A 102 -7.99 -5.76 7.46
C THR A 102 -7.37 -4.45 6.98
N TYR A 103 -7.41 -4.19 5.67
CA TYR A 103 -6.82 -2.98 5.08
C TYR A 103 -7.34 -1.67 5.67
N ASP A 104 -8.55 -1.70 6.23
CA ASP A 104 -9.23 -0.57 6.88
C ASP A 104 -8.43 0.03 8.07
N ASP A 105 -7.62 -0.78 8.76
CA ASP A 105 -6.78 -0.35 9.90
C ASP A 105 -5.41 0.21 9.48
N LEU A 106 -5.06 0.15 8.18
CA LEU A 106 -3.74 0.51 7.65
C LEU A 106 -3.62 2.00 7.30
N GLY A 107 -4.54 2.84 7.77
CA GLY A 107 -4.62 4.25 7.38
C GLY A 107 -5.21 4.47 5.97
N MET A 108 -5.76 3.43 5.35
CA MET A 108 -6.79 3.55 4.32
C MET A 108 -8.14 3.55 5.05
N ARG A 109 -8.59 4.73 5.52
CA ARG A 109 -10.02 4.90 5.85
C ARG A 109 -10.79 4.89 4.54
N CYS A 110 -11.09 3.69 4.05
CA CYS A 110 -12.04 3.52 2.98
C CYS A 110 -13.10 2.57 3.50
N GLU A 111 -14.31 3.06 3.70
CA GLU A 111 -15.46 2.17 3.93
C GLU A 111 -15.48 1.12 2.82
N ARG A 112 -15.64 -0.15 3.22
CA ARG A 112 -15.74 -1.27 2.27
C ARG A 112 -16.73 -0.92 1.18
N ASP A 113 -16.30 -1.09 -0.07
CA ASP A 113 -17.13 -0.77 -1.22
C ASP A 113 -17.39 -1.99 -2.10
N ALA A 114 -18.14 -1.78 -3.18
CA ALA A 114 -18.52 -2.85 -4.10
C ALA A 114 -17.31 -3.57 -4.72
N PHE A 115 -16.12 -2.95 -4.79
CA PHE A 115 -14.91 -3.62 -5.25
C PHE A 115 -14.36 -4.59 -4.22
N ASP A 116 -14.53 -4.34 -2.92
CA ASP A 116 -14.13 -5.31 -1.90
C ASP A 116 -15.01 -6.56 -1.97
N ALA A 117 -16.33 -6.38 -2.08
CA ALA A 117 -17.26 -7.49 -2.29
C ALA A 117 -17.03 -8.22 -3.63
N LEU A 118 -16.64 -7.50 -4.70
CA LEU A 118 -16.33 -8.09 -6.02
C LEU A 118 -15.12 -9.02 -5.94
N PHE A 119 -14.07 -8.62 -5.21
CA PHE A 119 -12.86 -9.43 -5.03
C PHE A 119 -13.07 -10.59 -4.04
N ASP A 120 -14.00 -10.45 -3.10
CA ASP A 120 -14.40 -11.53 -2.20
C ASP A 120 -15.35 -12.55 -2.88
N SER A 121 -15.99 -12.17 -3.99
CA SER A 121 -16.94 -12.99 -4.76
C SER A 121 -16.28 -13.84 -5.84
N GLU A 122 -17.05 -14.76 -6.43
CA GLU A 122 -16.60 -15.67 -7.50
C GLU A 122 -15.92 -14.96 -8.69
N HIS A 123 -14.88 -15.60 -9.23
CA HIS A 123 -13.94 -15.07 -10.23
C HIS A 123 -14.63 -14.55 -11.52
N ASP A 124 -15.81 -15.06 -11.88
CA ASP A 124 -16.49 -14.74 -13.13
C ASP A 124 -16.93 -13.26 -13.22
N LYS A 125 -17.39 -12.67 -12.11
CA LYS A 125 -17.81 -11.26 -12.11
C LYS A 125 -16.62 -10.33 -12.34
N LEU A 126 -15.46 -10.65 -11.77
CA LEU A 126 -14.24 -9.87 -11.94
C LEU A 126 -13.77 -9.88 -13.40
N VAL A 127 -13.86 -11.03 -14.08
CA VAL A 127 -13.52 -11.15 -15.51
C VAL A 127 -14.42 -10.27 -16.36
N ILE A 128 -15.72 -10.23 -16.08
CA ILE A 128 -16.68 -9.38 -16.81
C ILE A 128 -16.34 -7.89 -16.63
N VAL A 129 -16.07 -7.47 -15.38
CA VAL A 129 -15.69 -6.08 -15.08
C VAL A 129 -14.39 -5.71 -15.80
N LYS A 130 -13.36 -6.58 -15.76
CA LYS A 130 -12.11 -6.39 -16.49
C LYS A 130 -12.35 -6.18 -17.98
N LYS A 131 -13.11 -7.08 -18.63
CA LYS A 131 -13.43 -6.97 -20.06
C LYS A 131 -14.14 -5.66 -20.39
N SER A 132 -15.14 -5.29 -19.60
CA SER A 132 -15.88 -4.04 -19.80
C SER A 132 -14.98 -2.80 -19.69
N LEU A 133 -14.07 -2.77 -18.71
CA LEU A 133 -13.13 -1.67 -18.55
C LEU A 133 -12.09 -1.63 -19.66
N VAL A 134 -11.59 -2.78 -20.13
CA VAL A 134 -10.70 -2.85 -21.32
C VAL A 134 -11.39 -2.25 -22.55
N THR A 135 -12.64 -2.64 -22.82
CA THR A 135 -13.41 -2.08 -23.93
C THR A 135 -13.58 -0.56 -23.79
N PHE A 136 -13.88 -0.07 -22.59
CA PHE A 136 -14.00 1.36 -22.32
C PHE A 136 -12.70 2.11 -22.58
N VAL A 137 -11.57 1.69 -21.99
CA VAL A 137 -10.30 2.41 -22.14
C VAL A 137 -9.83 2.40 -23.60
N ASN A 138 -9.99 1.28 -24.31
CA ASN A 138 -9.61 1.16 -25.72
C ASN A 138 -10.50 1.98 -26.66
N LYS A 139 -11.76 2.26 -26.30
CA LYS A 139 -12.62 3.19 -27.06
C LYS A 139 -11.97 4.58 -27.18
N HIS A 140 -11.18 4.98 -26.17
CA HIS A 140 -10.51 6.28 -26.14
C HIS A 140 -9.04 6.17 -26.58
N LEU A 141 -8.27 5.27 -26.00
CA LEU A 141 -6.82 5.15 -26.25
C LEU A 141 -6.48 4.73 -27.69
N SER A 142 -7.35 4.00 -28.37
CA SER A 142 -7.14 3.64 -29.79
C SER A 142 -7.10 4.87 -30.71
N LYS A 143 -7.73 6.00 -30.32
CA LYS A 143 -7.68 7.28 -31.06
C LYS A 143 -6.28 7.86 -31.14
N VAL A 144 -5.38 7.45 -30.24
CA VAL A 144 -3.95 7.82 -30.23
C VAL A 144 -3.04 6.60 -30.48
N HIS A 145 -3.58 5.53 -31.09
CA HIS A 145 -2.85 4.31 -31.43
C HIS A 145 -2.26 3.57 -30.21
N LEU A 146 -2.91 3.69 -29.06
CA LEU A 146 -2.58 2.91 -27.86
C LEU A 146 -3.65 1.86 -27.61
N GLU A 147 -3.21 0.67 -27.18
CA GLU A 147 -4.08 -0.45 -26.89
C GLU A 147 -3.73 -1.07 -25.54
N VAL A 148 -4.78 -1.31 -24.75
CA VAL A 148 -4.73 -2.01 -23.47
C VAL A 148 -5.23 -3.43 -23.69
N THR A 149 -4.38 -4.40 -23.40
CA THR A 149 -4.69 -5.84 -23.41
C THR A 149 -4.71 -6.42 -21.98
N ASP A 150 -4.00 -5.78 -21.05
CA ASP A 150 -3.83 -6.24 -19.67
C ASP A 150 -3.91 -5.10 -18.65
N LEU A 151 -5.00 -5.09 -17.86
CA LEU A 151 -5.21 -4.13 -16.77
C LEU A 151 -4.36 -4.41 -15.54
N ASP A 152 -3.78 -5.61 -15.41
CA ASP A 152 -2.93 -5.96 -14.28
C ASP A 152 -1.59 -5.21 -14.36
N THR A 153 -1.13 -4.82 -15.55
CA THR A 153 0.20 -4.26 -15.76
C THR A 153 0.23 -2.89 -16.45
N GLN A 154 -0.60 -2.62 -17.46
CA GLN A 154 -0.33 -1.50 -18.37
C GLN A 154 -0.65 -0.09 -17.82
N PHE A 155 -1.24 0.02 -16.63
CA PHE A 155 -1.51 1.31 -15.99
C PHE A 155 -0.47 1.70 -14.93
N HIS A 156 0.47 0.81 -14.59
CA HIS A 156 1.36 0.99 -13.44
C HIS A 156 2.32 2.18 -13.56
N ASP A 157 2.52 2.70 -14.76
CA ASP A 157 3.48 3.78 -15.02
C ASP A 157 2.81 5.16 -15.15
N GLY A 158 1.48 5.19 -15.04
CA GLY A 158 0.66 6.40 -15.10
C GLY A 158 0.53 7.02 -16.49
N VAL A 159 1.23 6.52 -17.52
CA VAL A 159 1.20 7.12 -18.87
C VAL A 159 -0.18 6.93 -19.49
N PHE A 160 -0.68 5.70 -19.52
CA PHE A 160 -2.00 5.39 -20.08
C PHE A 160 -3.12 6.08 -19.31
N LEU A 161 -3.00 6.18 -17.98
CA LEU A 161 -3.98 6.87 -17.14
C LEU A 161 -4.05 8.37 -17.48
N THR A 162 -2.90 9.01 -17.59
CA THR A 162 -2.78 10.45 -17.91
C THR A 162 -3.36 10.75 -19.28
N LEU A 163 -2.97 9.96 -20.29
CA LEU A 163 -3.46 10.12 -21.67
C LEU A 163 -4.96 9.85 -21.79
N LEU A 164 -5.45 8.80 -21.12
CA LEU A 164 -6.88 8.48 -21.09
C LEU A 164 -7.69 9.67 -20.54
N LEU A 165 -7.23 10.29 -19.46
CA LEU A 165 -7.95 11.43 -18.86
C LEU A 165 -8.01 12.64 -19.80
N GLY A 166 -6.90 12.98 -20.47
CA GLY A 166 -6.90 14.04 -21.49
C GLY A 166 -7.88 13.76 -22.63
N LEU A 167 -7.96 12.49 -23.07
CA LEU A 167 -8.90 12.06 -24.12
C LEU A 167 -10.37 12.08 -23.68
N LEU A 168 -10.64 11.80 -22.40
CA LEU A 168 -12.00 11.82 -21.85
C LEU A 168 -12.56 13.24 -21.72
N GLU A 169 -11.70 14.19 -21.36
CA GLU A 169 -12.07 15.60 -21.17
C GLU A 169 -11.83 16.45 -22.43
N GLY A 170 -11.18 15.89 -23.45
CA GLY A 170 -10.94 16.57 -24.72
C GLY A 170 -9.84 17.64 -24.65
N PHE A 171 -8.94 17.57 -23.66
CA PHE A 171 -7.79 18.47 -23.57
C PHE A 171 -6.46 17.76 -23.82
N PHE A 172 -5.49 18.52 -24.28
CA PHE A 172 -4.12 18.06 -24.42
C PHE A 172 -3.38 18.16 -23.08
N VAL A 173 -2.80 17.06 -22.62
CA VAL A 173 -1.91 17.05 -21.46
C VAL A 173 -0.49 17.38 -21.92
N PRO A 174 0.13 18.48 -21.44
CA PRO A 174 1.48 18.83 -21.87
C PRO A 174 2.49 17.73 -21.52
N LEU A 175 3.20 17.22 -22.53
CA LEU A 175 4.13 16.09 -22.41
C LEU A 175 5.33 16.35 -21.48
N GLY A 176 5.59 17.62 -21.13
CA GLY A 176 6.60 17.99 -20.13
C GLY A 176 6.14 17.84 -18.67
N SER A 177 4.83 17.61 -18.43
CA SER A 177 4.25 17.55 -17.07
C SER A 177 4.35 16.15 -16.45
N PHE A 178 4.61 15.14 -17.27
CA PHE A 178 4.71 13.75 -16.87
C PHE A 178 5.77 13.03 -17.71
N HIS A 179 6.25 11.89 -17.24
CA HIS A 179 7.29 11.11 -17.91
C HIS A 179 6.65 10.14 -18.91
N LEU A 180 6.91 10.30 -20.21
CA LEU A 180 6.42 9.38 -21.24
C LEU A 180 7.09 8.00 -21.22
N THR A 181 8.33 7.92 -20.72
CA THR A 181 9.10 6.68 -20.62
C THR A 181 9.69 6.52 -19.21
N PRO A 182 8.84 6.43 -18.18
CA PRO A 182 9.29 6.43 -16.79
C PRO A 182 10.17 5.20 -16.50
N LYS A 183 11.37 5.45 -15.96
CA LYS A 183 12.38 4.43 -15.65
C LYS A 183 12.46 4.11 -14.16
N SER A 184 12.20 5.10 -13.31
CA SER A 184 12.27 4.95 -11.85
C SER A 184 10.89 4.82 -11.22
N HIS A 185 10.85 4.25 -10.02
CA HIS A 185 9.62 4.17 -9.22
C HIS A 185 9.03 5.56 -8.98
N ASP A 186 9.86 6.53 -8.61
CA ASP A 186 9.44 7.91 -8.34
C ASP A 186 8.81 8.59 -9.58
N GLN A 187 9.34 8.33 -10.78
CA GLN A 187 8.75 8.85 -12.02
C GLN A 187 7.36 8.25 -12.28
N LYS A 188 7.16 6.97 -12.00
CA LYS A 188 5.84 6.32 -12.13
C LYS A 188 4.84 6.88 -11.10
N VAL A 189 5.29 7.05 -9.84
CA VAL A 189 4.47 7.63 -8.77
C VAL A 189 4.08 9.07 -9.11
N HIS A 190 5.02 9.88 -9.63
CA HIS A 190 4.75 11.22 -10.14
C HIS A 190 3.65 11.22 -11.21
N ASN A 191 3.76 10.36 -12.22
CA ASN A 191 2.76 10.27 -13.29
C ASN A 191 1.35 9.93 -12.76
N VAL A 192 1.24 8.94 -11.88
CA VAL A 192 -0.07 8.56 -11.33
C VAL A 192 -0.62 9.66 -10.41
N SER A 193 0.22 10.29 -9.60
CA SER A 193 -0.19 11.42 -8.77
C SER A 193 -0.71 12.57 -9.62
N PHE A 194 0.02 12.91 -10.69
CA PHE A 194 -0.37 13.93 -11.63
C PHE A 194 -1.72 13.62 -12.30
N ALA A 195 -1.96 12.36 -12.70
CA ALA A 195 -3.25 11.95 -13.21
C ALA A 195 -4.39 12.11 -12.17
N PHE A 196 -4.13 11.85 -10.89
CA PHE A 196 -5.12 12.05 -9.82
C PHE A 196 -5.40 13.51 -9.53
N ASP A 197 -4.41 14.38 -9.69
CA ASP A 197 -4.59 15.83 -9.58
C ASP A 197 -5.46 16.34 -10.73
N LEU A 198 -5.15 15.92 -11.97
CA LEU A 198 -6.00 16.23 -13.12
C LEU A 198 -7.44 15.74 -12.95
N MET A 199 -7.66 14.56 -12.34
CA MET A 199 -9.02 14.07 -12.05
C MET A 199 -9.77 15.04 -11.13
N GLN A 200 -9.11 15.54 -10.08
CA GLN A 200 -9.72 16.49 -9.14
C GLN A 200 -9.99 17.84 -9.80
N ASP A 201 -9.08 18.32 -10.66
CA ASP A 201 -9.23 19.57 -11.39
C ASP A 201 -10.47 19.55 -12.31
N VAL A 202 -10.83 18.38 -12.85
CA VAL A 202 -12.04 18.19 -13.68
C VAL A 202 -13.28 17.80 -12.86
N GLY A 203 -13.21 17.95 -11.53
CA GLY A 203 -14.32 17.74 -10.61
C GLY A 203 -14.66 16.28 -10.30
N LEU A 204 -13.77 15.32 -10.60
CA LEU A 204 -13.92 13.96 -10.06
C LEU A 204 -13.59 13.93 -8.57
N PRO A 205 -14.22 13.02 -7.79
CA PRO A 205 -13.81 12.80 -6.42
C PRO A 205 -12.37 12.30 -6.41
N LYS A 206 -11.60 12.75 -5.41
CA LYS A 206 -10.24 12.27 -5.19
C LYS A 206 -10.23 10.74 -5.14
N PRO A 207 -9.39 10.06 -5.95
CA PRO A 207 -9.27 8.62 -5.91
C PRO A 207 -8.96 8.11 -4.51
N LYS A 208 -9.63 7.03 -4.12
CA LYS A 208 -9.37 6.31 -2.86
C LYS A 208 -8.01 5.61 -2.86
N ALA A 209 -7.56 5.16 -4.04
CA ALA A 209 -6.26 4.57 -4.24
C ALA A 209 -5.15 5.60 -4.06
N ARG A 210 -3.97 5.16 -3.61
CA ARG A 210 -2.76 6.00 -3.65
C ARG A 210 -2.04 5.79 -4.98
N PRO A 211 -1.23 6.76 -5.43
CA PRO A 211 -0.42 6.59 -6.63
C PRO A 211 0.44 5.32 -6.58
N GLU A 212 1.04 5.03 -5.43
CA GLU A 212 1.89 3.86 -5.21
C GLU A 212 1.13 2.54 -5.37
N ASP A 213 -0.17 2.50 -5.07
CA ASP A 213 -0.97 1.27 -5.21
C ASP A 213 -1.10 0.89 -6.69
N ILE A 214 -1.27 1.88 -7.57
CA ILE A 214 -1.27 1.68 -9.03
C ILE A 214 0.12 1.27 -9.52
N VAL A 215 1.18 1.94 -9.05
CA VAL A 215 2.56 1.65 -9.44
C VAL A 215 3.01 0.25 -9.00
N ASN A 216 2.49 -0.24 -7.87
CA ASN A 216 2.77 -1.57 -7.33
C ASN A 216 1.83 -2.65 -7.87
N LEU A 217 1.11 -2.39 -8.97
CA LEU A 217 0.27 -3.37 -9.67
C LEU A 217 -0.91 -3.87 -8.81
N ASP A 218 -1.44 -3.05 -7.89
CA ASP A 218 -2.66 -3.42 -7.18
C ASP A 218 -3.87 -3.30 -8.10
N LEU A 219 -4.23 -4.43 -8.70
CA LEU A 219 -5.36 -4.54 -9.61
C LEU A 219 -6.65 -3.95 -9.02
N LYS A 220 -6.94 -4.19 -7.73
CA LYS A 220 -8.17 -3.68 -7.10
C LYS A 220 -8.22 -2.14 -7.17
N SER A 221 -7.11 -1.49 -6.83
CA SER A 221 -6.96 -0.03 -6.94
C SER A 221 -7.08 0.45 -8.39
N THR A 222 -6.42 -0.20 -9.34
CA THR A 222 -6.50 0.14 -10.77
C THR A 222 -7.94 0.05 -11.28
N LEU A 223 -8.65 -1.05 -11.00
CA LEU A 223 -10.04 -1.22 -11.44
C LEU A 223 -10.97 -0.18 -10.79
N ARG A 224 -10.76 0.15 -9.52
CA ARG A 224 -11.54 1.18 -8.81
C ARG A 224 -11.37 2.56 -9.46
N VAL A 225 -10.13 2.94 -9.80
CA VAL A 225 -9.84 4.21 -10.50
C VAL A 225 -10.49 4.23 -11.89
N LEU A 226 -10.31 3.17 -12.69
CA LEU A 226 -10.87 3.09 -14.03
C LEU A 226 -12.41 3.03 -14.03
N TYR A 227 -13.00 2.41 -13.03
CA TYR A 227 -14.46 2.35 -12.89
C TYR A 227 -15.08 3.69 -12.52
N ASN A 228 -14.38 4.52 -11.73
CA ASN A 228 -14.81 5.90 -11.48
C ASN A 228 -14.85 6.72 -12.77
N LEU A 229 -13.82 6.57 -13.62
CA LEU A 229 -13.81 7.17 -14.95
C LEU A 229 -14.96 6.61 -15.81
N PHE A 230 -15.08 5.29 -15.92
CA PHE A 230 -16.17 4.66 -16.66
C PHE A 230 -17.55 5.17 -16.22
N THR A 231 -17.80 5.28 -14.92
CA THR A 231 -19.11 5.72 -14.40
C THR A 231 -19.43 7.16 -14.80
N LYS A 232 -18.43 8.06 -14.80
CA LYS A 232 -18.59 9.45 -15.24
C LYS A 232 -18.74 9.56 -16.77
N TYR A 233 -17.96 8.80 -17.54
CA TYR A 233 -17.82 9.01 -18.98
C TYR A 233 -18.52 7.95 -19.87
N LYS A 234 -19.19 6.94 -19.31
CA LYS A 234 -19.89 5.90 -20.09
C LYS A 234 -20.92 6.43 -21.11
N GLY A 235 -21.43 7.65 -20.90
CA GLY A 235 -22.39 8.30 -21.79
C GLY A 235 -21.75 9.13 -22.90
N ILE A 236 -20.42 9.30 -22.90
CA ILE A 236 -19.71 10.07 -23.91
C ILE A 236 -19.36 9.16 -25.09
N ASN A 237 -19.76 9.58 -26.28
CA ASN A 237 -19.50 8.89 -27.55
C ASN A 237 -18.18 9.30 -28.17
#